data_AF-A0A1H5WG34-F1
#
_entry.id   AF-A0A1H5WG34-F1
#
_cell.length_a   1.000
_cell.length_b   1.000
_cell.length_c   1.000
_cell.angle_alpha   90.00
_cell.angle_beta   90.00
_cell.angle_gamma   90.00
#
_symmetry.space_group_name_H-M   'P 1'
#
loop_
_entity.id
_entity.type
_entity.pdbx_description
1 polymer ?
#
loop_
_entity_poly.entity_id
_entity_poly.type
_entity_poly.pdbx_seq_one_letter_code
_entity_poly.pdbx_strand_id
1 'polypeptide(L)'
;MPYTILLIAPEAAATQVADLLRRELDSAVEVAPNRRAGLAALRRAEYALVLLDESLASASPETADIIYQNAGSAPVLEMSFHVSTAPRILRQARAAIARATHERAQARAAVTASLHSELNASLAGILLESQLALRSAQPDQAPKLRHLVELAGDLRDRLRAQI
;
A
#
# COMPACT_ATOMS: atom_id res chain seq x y z
N MET A 1 -4.44 2.61 -14.06
CA MET A 1 -4.47 3.50 -12.88
C MET A 1 -3.38 4.54 -13.10
N PRO A 2 -3.69 5.79 -13.42
CA PRO A 2 -2.66 6.82 -13.51
C PRO A 2 -2.07 7.01 -12.12
N TYR A 3 -0.79 6.73 -11.98
CA TYR A 3 -0.06 6.95 -10.74
C TYR A 3 0.85 8.16 -10.91
N THR A 4 1.07 8.89 -9.82
CA THR A 4 1.90 10.09 -9.81
C THR A 4 3.28 9.77 -9.29
N ILE A 5 4.30 10.22 -10.01
CA ILE A 5 5.71 10.15 -9.64
C ILE A 5 6.14 11.53 -9.15
N LEU A 6 6.80 11.59 -8.00
CA LEU A 6 7.45 12.81 -7.53
C LEU A 6 8.91 12.80 -7.96
N LEU A 7 9.36 13.86 -8.64
CA LEU A 7 10.75 14.07 -9.00
C LEU A 7 11.31 15.26 -8.20
N ILE A 8 12.22 14.98 -7.28
CA ILE A 8 12.92 15.99 -6.46
C ILE A 8 14.30 16.19 -7.07
N ALA A 9 14.45 17.21 -7.90
CA ALA A 9 15.68 17.48 -8.63
C ALA A 9 15.80 18.98 -8.97
N PRO A 10 17.01 19.53 -9.11
CA PRO A 10 17.21 20.85 -9.67
C PRO A 10 16.58 20.96 -11.07
N GLU A 11 16.00 22.12 -11.40
CA GLU A 11 15.20 22.32 -12.62
C GLU A 11 15.91 21.91 -13.92
N ALA A 12 17.22 22.16 -13.99
CA ALA A 12 18.07 21.79 -15.12
C ALA A 12 18.11 20.27 -15.37
N ALA A 13 18.09 19.45 -14.32
CA ALA A 13 18.06 17.99 -14.44
C ALA A 13 16.62 17.46 -14.51
N ALA A 14 15.69 18.13 -13.83
CA ALA A 14 14.32 17.65 -13.66
C ALA A 14 13.51 17.61 -14.97
N THR A 15 13.70 18.59 -15.84
CA THR A 15 12.86 18.76 -17.04
C THR A 15 12.98 17.56 -17.99
N GLN A 16 14.20 17.19 -18.35
CA GLN A 16 14.46 16.07 -19.26
C GLN A 16 13.98 14.73 -18.69
N VAL A 17 14.21 14.51 -17.39
CA VAL A 17 13.81 13.28 -16.70
C VAL A 17 12.29 13.20 -16.56
N ALA A 18 11.62 14.31 -16.22
CA ALA A 18 10.17 14.34 -16.09
C ALA A 18 9.49 14.04 -17.43
N ASP A 19 9.96 14.61 -18.53
CA ASP A 19 9.40 14.36 -19.86
C ASP A 19 9.60 12.92 -20.31
N LEU A 20 10.77 12.35 -20.03
CA LEU A 20 11.05 10.94 -20.27
C LEU A 20 10.06 10.03 -19.53
N LEU A 21 9.85 10.28 -18.22
CA LEU A 21 8.96 9.48 -17.38
C LEU A 21 7.49 9.61 -17.81
N ARG A 22 7.04 10.82 -18.15
CA ARG A 22 5.67 11.05 -18.66
C ARG A 22 5.40 10.26 -19.93
N ARG A 23 6.33 10.32 -20.90
CA ARG A 23 6.18 9.66 -22.20
C ARG A 23 6.24 8.14 -22.10
N GLU A 24 7.18 7.62 -21.33
CA GLU A 24 7.47 6.18 -21.33
C GLU A 24 6.66 5.40 -20.30
N LEU A 25 6.24 6.03 -19.20
CA LEU A 25 5.51 5.37 -18.11
C LEU A 25 4.01 5.69 -18.10
N ASP A 26 3.52 6.54 -19.00
CA ASP A 26 2.12 7.02 -19.03
C ASP A 26 1.66 7.49 -17.64
N SER A 27 2.50 8.30 -17.00
CA SER A 27 2.37 8.69 -15.59
C SER A 27 2.40 10.21 -15.43
N ALA A 28 1.69 10.71 -14.43
CA ALA A 28 1.82 12.10 -14.03
C ALA A 28 3.14 12.28 -13.29
N VAL A 29 3.91 13.32 -13.63
CA VAL A 29 5.16 13.63 -12.94
C VAL A 29 5.06 15.02 -12.34
N GLU A 30 5.10 15.08 -11.01
CA GLU A 30 5.23 16.32 -10.26
C GLU A 30 6.72 16.61 -10.02
N VAL A 31 7.16 17.84 -10.32
CA VAL A 31 8.55 18.25 -10.17
C VAL A 31 8.68 19.18 -8.97
N ALA A 32 9.58 18.82 -8.06
CA ALA A 32 9.97 19.63 -6.92
C ALA A 32 11.43 20.09 -7.09
N PRO A 33 11.70 21.41 -7.24
CA PRO A 33 13.03 21.92 -7.55
C PRO A 33 14.04 21.78 -6.41
N ASN A 34 13.56 21.51 -5.19
CA ASN A 34 14.38 21.37 -4.00
C ASN A 34 13.69 20.49 -2.95
N ARG A 35 14.46 20.10 -1.92
CA ARG A 35 14.00 19.25 -0.82
C ARG A 35 12.77 19.81 -0.09
N ARG A 36 12.71 21.12 0.17
CA ARG A 36 11.57 21.76 0.85
C ARG A 36 10.29 21.63 0.03
N ALA A 37 10.37 21.85 -1.28
CA ALA A 37 9.24 21.65 -2.18
C ALA A 37 8.83 20.17 -2.24
N GLY A 38 9.80 19.24 -2.25
CA GLY A 38 9.55 17.80 -2.23
C GLY A 38 8.83 17.36 -0.95
N LEU A 39 9.27 17.82 0.22
CA LEU A 39 8.60 17.55 1.50
C LEU A 39 7.20 18.19 1.58
N ALA A 40 7.02 19.37 0.99
CA ALA A 40 5.69 19.96 0.88
C ALA A 40 4.79 19.12 -0.04
N ALA A 41 5.33 18.53 -1.11
CA ALA A 41 4.60 17.67 -2.03
C ALA A 41 4.18 16.34 -1.37
N LEU A 42 5.11 15.69 -0.66
CA LEU A 42 4.87 14.46 0.10
C LEU A 42 3.81 14.62 1.19
N ARG A 43 3.69 15.80 1.80
CA ARG A 43 2.63 16.08 2.78
C ARG A 43 1.25 16.30 2.17
N ARG A 44 1.16 16.61 0.87
CA ARG A 44 -0.12 16.92 0.20
C ARG A 44 -0.74 15.71 -0.48
N ALA A 45 0.09 14.78 -0.97
CA ALA A 45 -0.36 13.67 -1.78
C ALA A 45 0.53 12.45 -1.60
N GLU A 46 -0.04 11.27 -1.84
CA GLU A 46 0.72 10.04 -1.97
C GLU A 46 1.23 9.86 -3.41
N TYR A 47 2.44 9.31 -3.53
CA TYR A 47 3.08 9.03 -4.81
C TYR A 47 3.34 7.54 -4.96
N ALA A 48 3.39 7.06 -6.20
CA ALA A 48 3.77 5.67 -6.46
C ALA A 48 5.29 5.46 -6.49
N LEU A 49 6.06 6.53 -6.69
CA LEU A 49 7.52 6.53 -6.73
C LEU A 49 8.01 7.94 -6.43
N VAL A 50 9.09 8.03 -5.65
CA VAL A 50 9.84 9.26 -5.43
C VAL A 50 11.23 9.09 -6.03
N LEU A 51 11.61 9.99 -6.92
CA LEU A 51 12.94 10.05 -7.51
C LEU A 51 13.67 11.25 -6.90
N LEU A 52 14.81 11.03 -6.27
CA LEU A 52 15.61 12.06 -5.61
C LEU A 52 16.97 12.18 -6.31
N ASP A 53 17.30 13.39 -6.75
CA ASP A 53 18.63 13.64 -7.28
C ASP A 53 19.67 13.55 -6.16
N GLU A 54 20.74 12.81 -6.42
CA GLU A 54 21.81 12.54 -5.46
C GLU A 54 22.53 13.82 -4.99
N SER A 55 22.58 14.88 -5.82
CA SER A 55 23.13 16.18 -5.41
C SER A 55 22.33 16.84 -4.27
N LEU A 56 21.04 16.50 -4.16
CA LEU A 56 20.17 16.99 -3.08
C LEU A 56 20.21 16.07 -1.85
N ALA A 57 20.45 14.77 -2.03
CA ALA A 57 20.57 13.79 -0.94
C ALA A 57 21.90 13.93 -0.18
N SER A 58 23.01 14.07 -0.91
CA SER A 58 24.38 14.12 -0.37
C SER A 58 24.70 15.32 0.51
N ALA A 59 23.87 16.38 0.48
CA ALA A 59 24.12 17.61 1.21
C ALA A 59 23.83 17.53 2.74
N SER A 60 23.14 16.49 3.23
CA SER A 60 23.02 16.18 4.66
C SER A 60 22.31 14.82 4.86
N PRO A 61 22.96 13.83 5.49
CA PRO A 61 22.36 12.51 5.76
C PRO A 61 21.05 12.59 6.55
N GLU A 62 20.99 13.46 7.56
CA GLU A 62 19.79 13.65 8.41
C GLU A 62 18.58 14.16 7.62
N THR A 63 18.82 14.89 6.53
CA THR A 63 17.73 15.45 5.72
C THR A 63 17.20 14.47 4.68
N ALA A 64 18.04 13.53 4.21
CA ALA A 64 17.58 12.45 3.35
C ALA A 64 16.55 11.58 4.08
N ASP A 65 16.81 11.24 5.35
CA ASP A 65 15.91 10.47 6.21
C ASP A 65 14.49 11.06 6.31
N ILE A 66 14.37 12.40 6.31
CA ILE A 66 13.06 13.07 6.37
C ILE A 66 12.24 12.79 5.09
N ILE A 67 12.89 12.73 3.92
CA ILE A 67 12.19 12.37 2.67
C ILE A 67 11.70 10.93 2.74
N TYR A 68 12.54 10.00 3.21
CA TYR A 68 12.14 8.60 3.39
C TYR A 68 10.94 8.47 4.36
N GLN A 69 10.98 9.17 5.49
CA GLN A 69 9.90 9.15 6.47
C GLN A 69 8.58 9.72 5.91
N ASN A 70 8.65 10.74 5.05
CA ASN A 70 7.48 11.37 4.47
C ASN A 70 7.01 10.72 3.15
N ALA A 71 7.81 9.81 2.57
CA ALA A 71 7.44 9.10 1.34
C ALA A 71 6.32 8.06 1.57
N GLY A 72 5.99 7.75 2.83
CA GLY A 72 4.95 6.79 3.18
C GLY A 72 5.29 5.40 2.63
N SER A 73 4.44 4.86 1.76
CA SER A 73 4.68 3.57 1.10
C SER A 73 5.37 3.70 -0.27
N ALA A 74 5.69 4.92 -0.71
CA ALA A 74 6.33 5.14 -1.99
C ALA A 74 7.82 4.73 -1.92
N PRO A 75 8.31 3.87 -2.83
CA PRO A 75 9.74 3.64 -2.94
C PRO A 75 10.45 4.96 -3.30
N VAL A 76 11.57 5.23 -2.63
CA VAL A 76 12.45 6.36 -2.92
C VAL A 76 13.68 5.83 -3.64
N LEU A 77 14.00 6.37 -4.81
CA LEU A 77 15.21 6.07 -5.54
C LEU A 77 16.11 7.30 -5.61
N GLU A 78 17.30 7.18 -5.03
CA GLU A 78 18.37 8.16 -5.19
C GLU A 78 19.20 7.82 -6.43
N MET A 79 19.39 8.80 -7.31
CA MET A 79 20.28 8.66 -8.46
C MET A 79 20.80 10.01 -8.94
N SER A 80 22.06 10.04 -9.36
CA SER A 80 22.63 11.18 -10.08
C SER A 80 22.01 11.30 -11.48
N PHE A 81 21.08 12.24 -11.69
CA PHE A 81 20.46 12.41 -13.02
C PHE A 81 21.44 12.96 -14.07
N HIS A 82 22.46 13.70 -13.63
CA HIS A 82 23.51 14.20 -14.52
C HIS A 82 24.38 13.10 -15.16
N VAL A 83 24.48 11.93 -14.51
CA VAL A 83 25.32 10.80 -14.96
C VAL A 83 24.47 9.64 -15.49
N SER A 84 23.23 9.51 -15.01
CA SER A 84 22.36 8.40 -15.35
C SER A 84 21.79 8.54 -16.76
N THR A 85 21.88 7.46 -17.55
CA THR A 85 21.27 7.42 -18.87
C THR A 85 19.75 7.21 -18.78
N ALA A 86 19.01 7.75 -19.74
CA ALA A 86 17.55 7.59 -19.82
C ALA A 86 17.07 6.12 -19.68
N PRO A 87 17.68 5.12 -20.35
CA PRO A 87 17.29 3.72 -20.18
C PRO A 87 17.50 3.19 -18.76
N ARG A 88 18.55 3.65 -18.06
CA ARG A 88 18.84 3.26 -16.68
C ARG A 88 17.76 3.79 -15.74
N ILE A 89 17.41 5.07 -15.87
CA ILE A 89 16.38 5.73 -15.06
C ILE A 89 15.04 4.99 -15.20
N LEU A 90 14.63 4.73 -16.45
CA LEU A 90 13.37 4.02 -16.74
C LEU A 90 13.35 2.61 -16.16
N ARG A 91 14.45 1.86 -16.34
CA ARG A 91 14.54 0.49 -15.82
C ARG A 91 14.42 0.47 -14.30
N GLN A 92 15.10 1.38 -13.61
CA GLN A 92 15.03 1.47 -12.14
C GLN A 92 13.64 1.91 -11.67
N ALA A 93 13.03 2.90 -12.31
CA ALA A 93 11.68 3.36 -12.00
C ALA A 93 10.64 2.23 -12.17
N ARG A 94 10.65 1.53 -13.33
CA ARG A 94 9.75 0.39 -13.58
C ARG A 94 9.94 -0.72 -12.56
N ALA A 95 11.19 -1.09 -12.26
CA ALA A 95 11.49 -2.14 -11.30
C ALA A 95 11.02 -1.78 -9.88
N ALA A 96 11.19 -0.53 -9.45
CA ALA A 96 10.73 -0.07 -8.15
C ALA A 96 9.19 -0.06 -8.05
N ILE A 97 8.50 0.44 -9.09
CA ILE A 97 7.03 0.44 -9.14
C ILE A 97 6.48 -0.99 -9.14
N ALA A 98 7.04 -1.87 -9.97
CA ALA A 98 6.61 -3.27 -10.06
C ALA A 98 6.77 -3.99 -8.71
N ARG A 99 7.92 -3.78 -8.05
CA ARG A 99 8.20 -4.34 -6.72
C ARG A 99 7.21 -3.84 -5.67
N ALA A 100 7.04 -2.52 -5.56
CA ALA A 100 6.12 -1.93 -4.58
C ALA A 100 4.66 -2.36 -4.83
N THR A 101 4.28 -2.56 -6.09
CA THR A 101 2.95 -3.07 -6.45
C THR A 101 2.77 -4.51 -5.98
N HIS A 102 3.79 -5.35 -6.20
CA HIS A 102 3.77 -6.74 -5.78
C HIS A 102 3.74 -6.88 -4.25
N GLU A 103 4.59 -6.14 -3.54
CA GLU A 103 4.65 -6.12 -2.08
C GLU A 103 3.32 -5.68 -1.47
N ARG A 104 2.68 -4.62 -2.01
CA ARG A 104 1.35 -4.18 -1.57
C ARG A 104 0.28 -5.23 -1.81
N ALA A 105 0.32 -5.92 -2.94
CA ALA A 105 -0.65 -6.98 -3.25
C ALA A 105 -0.50 -8.16 -2.26
N GLN A 106 0.74 -8.57 -1.97
CA GLN A 106 1.01 -9.63 -0.99
C GLN A 106 0.59 -9.21 0.43
N ALA A 107 0.91 -7.99 0.86
CA ALA A 107 0.51 -7.49 2.17
C ALA A 107 -1.02 -7.46 2.33
N ARG A 108 -1.75 -7.01 1.29
CA ARG A 108 -3.22 -7.03 1.29
C ARG A 108 -3.79 -8.44 1.37
N ALA A 109 -3.22 -9.38 0.63
CA ALA A 109 -3.64 -10.77 0.67
C ALA A 109 -3.40 -11.39 2.07
N ALA A 110 -2.25 -11.12 2.68
CA ALA A 110 -1.92 -11.59 4.03
C ALA A 110 -2.86 -11.02 5.10
N VAL A 111 -3.15 -9.71 5.05
CA VAL A 111 -4.11 -9.06 5.97
C VAL A 111 -5.51 -9.67 5.81
N THR A 112 -5.95 -9.86 4.57
CA THR A 112 -7.26 -10.47 4.29
C THR A 112 -7.33 -11.89 4.85
N ALA A 113 -6.29 -12.71 4.63
CA ALA A 113 -6.22 -14.06 5.16
C ALA A 113 -6.24 -14.08 6.70
N SER A 114 -5.53 -13.17 7.37
CA SER A 114 -5.54 -13.05 8.84
C SER A 114 -6.93 -12.73 9.36
N LEU A 115 -7.60 -11.73 8.78
CA LEU A 115 -8.96 -11.34 9.18
C LEU A 115 -9.96 -12.48 8.96
N HIS A 116 -9.86 -13.20 7.85
CA HIS A 116 -10.69 -14.39 7.60
C HIS A 116 -10.44 -15.48 8.65
N SER A 117 -9.19 -15.70 9.06
CA SER A 117 -8.86 -16.67 10.10
C SER A 117 -9.46 -16.28 11.46
N GLU A 118 -9.30 -15.01 11.86
CA GLU A 118 -9.87 -14.47 13.10
C GLU A 118 -11.40 -14.59 13.14
N LEU A 119 -12.07 -14.17 12.06
CA LEU A 119 -13.53 -14.25 11.96
C LEU A 119 -14.03 -15.69 12.02
N ASN A 120 -13.35 -16.63 11.35
CA ASN A 120 -13.70 -18.05 11.42
C ASN A 120 -13.54 -18.61 12.84
N ALA A 121 -12.47 -18.22 13.55
CA ALA A 121 -12.24 -18.65 14.92
C ALA A 121 -13.31 -18.11 15.88
N SER A 122 -13.62 -16.81 15.81
CA SER A 122 -14.68 -16.20 16.62
C SER A 122 -16.04 -16.82 16.34
N LEU A 123 -16.38 -17.07 15.07
CA LEU A 123 -17.66 -17.65 14.69
C LEU A 123 -17.78 -19.12 15.11
N ALA A 124 -16.69 -19.89 15.04
CA ALA A 124 -16.66 -21.25 15.57
C ALA A 124 -16.93 -21.27 17.09
N GLY A 125 -16.36 -20.32 17.84
CA GLY A 125 -16.67 -20.12 19.26
C GLY A 125 -18.14 -19.79 19.51
N ILE A 126 -18.69 -18.81 18.79
CA ILE A 126 -20.12 -18.42 18.91
C ILE A 126 -21.04 -19.60 18.59
N LEU A 127 -20.74 -20.37 17.54
CA LEU A 127 -21.53 -21.55 17.18
C LEU A 127 -21.49 -22.61 18.28
N LEU A 128 -20.30 -22.89 18.83
CA LEU A 128 -20.15 -23.85 19.91
C LEU A 128 -20.95 -23.42 21.14
N GLU A 129 -20.78 -22.17 21.59
CA GLU A 129 -21.50 -21.61 22.73
C GLU A 129 -23.02 -21.63 22.51
N SER A 130 -23.49 -21.23 21.32
CA SER A 130 -24.91 -21.24 20.97
C SER A 130 -25.49 -22.66 20.94
N GLN A 131 -24.74 -23.64 20.45
CA GLN A 131 -25.14 -25.04 20.46
C GLN A 131 -25.15 -25.63 21.88
N LEU A 132 -24.19 -25.26 22.74
CA LEU A 132 -24.18 -25.67 24.15
C LEU A 132 -25.38 -25.07 24.90
N ALA A 133 -25.64 -23.77 24.72
CA ALA A 133 -26.80 -23.09 25.30
C ALA A 133 -28.12 -23.70 24.82
N LEU A 134 -28.21 -24.10 23.54
CA LEU A 134 -29.39 -24.77 23.02
C LEU A 134 -29.64 -26.14 23.68
N ARG A 135 -28.58 -26.90 24.00
CA ARG A 135 -28.73 -28.21 24.67
C ARG A 135 -29.26 -28.11 26.09
N SER A 136 -28.97 -27.01 26.79
CA SER A 136 -29.46 -26.74 28.15
C SER A 136 -30.65 -25.78 28.19
N ALA A 137 -31.23 -25.44 27.03
CA ALA A 137 -32.29 -24.45 26.91
C ALA A 137 -33.62 -24.90 27.53
N GLN A 138 -34.31 -23.97 28.18
CA GLN A 138 -35.71 -24.14 28.51
C GLN A 138 -36.59 -24.12 27.24
N PRO A 139 -37.80 -24.74 27.26
CA PRO A 139 -38.63 -24.91 26.06
C PRO A 139 -39.03 -23.61 25.34
N ASP A 140 -39.16 -22.53 26.09
CA ASP A 140 -39.48 -21.18 25.63
C ASP A 140 -38.29 -20.48 24.94
N GLN A 141 -37.05 -20.82 25.32
CA GLN A 141 -35.82 -20.24 24.76
C GLN A 141 -35.28 -21.02 23.56
N ALA A 142 -35.61 -22.31 23.45
CA ALA A 142 -35.09 -23.20 22.42
C ALA A 142 -35.34 -22.75 20.96
N PRO A 143 -36.48 -22.13 20.58
CA PRO A 143 -36.69 -21.64 19.21
C PRO A 143 -35.73 -20.51 18.84
N LYS A 144 -35.50 -19.56 19.76
CA LYS A 144 -34.60 -18.43 19.54
C LYS A 144 -33.14 -18.88 19.43
N LEU A 145 -32.73 -19.83 20.27
CA LEU A 145 -31.38 -20.39 20.23
C LEU A 145 -31.13 -21.24 18.98
N ARG A 146 -32.11 -21.99 18.48
CA ARG A 146 -32.02 -22.67 17.17
C ARG A 146 -31.78 -21.67 16.04
N HIS A 147 -32.55 -20.59 16.01
CA HIS A 147 -32.38 -19.56 14.98
C HIS A 147 -30.99 -18.91 15.02
N LEU A 148 -30.43 -18.67 16.22
CA LEU A 148 -29.07 -18.14 16.36
C LEU A 148 -27.99 -19.12 15.83
N VAL A 149 -28.16 -20.42 16.08
CA VAL A 149 -27.26 -21.46 15.54
C VAL A 149 -27.34 -21.51 14.01
N GLU A 150 -28.54 -21.43 13.44
CA GLU A 150 -28.76 -21.38 11.99
C GLU A 150 -28.10 -20.15 11.36
N LEU A 151 -28.36 -18.95 11.89
CA LEU A 151 -27.75 -17.70 11.39
C LEU A 151 -26.22 -17.71 11.44
N ALA A 152 -25.65 -18.21 12.53
CA ALA A 152 -24.20 -18.32 12.68
C ALA A 152 -23.62 -19.39 11.73
N GLY A 153 -24.37 -20.45 11.43
CA GLY A 153 -24.01 -21.46 10.44
C GLY A 153 -23.97 -20.87 9.02
N ASP A 154 -25.02 -20.16 8.63
CA ASP A 154 -25.13 -19.50 7.32
C ASP A 154 -24.05 -18.43 7.12
N LEU A 155 -23.67 -17.72 8.18
CA LEU A 155 -22.58 -16.75 8.13
C LEU A 155 -21.23 -17.43 7.89
N ARG A 156 -20.99 -18.59 8.54
CA ARG A 156 -19.74 -19.36 8.40
C ARG A 156 -19.61 -19.88 6.98
N ASP A 157 -20.69 -20.40 6.42
CA ASP A 157 -20.67 -21.00 5.10
C ASP A 157 -20.47 -19.93 4.02
N ARG A 158 -21.03 -18.73 4.19
CA ARG A 158 -20.73 -17.56 3.35
C ARG A 158 -19.28 -17.09 3.48
N LEU A 159 -18.73 -17.04 4.69
CA LEU A 159 -17.35 -16.62 4.93
C LEU A 159 -16.34 -17.59 4.30
N ARG A 160 -16.67 -18.88 4.24
CA ARG A 160 -15.86 -19.91 3.57
C ARG A 160 -15.97 -19.88 2.05
N ALA A 161 -17.12 -19.48 1.51
CA ALA A 161 -17.35 -19.38 0.06
C ALA A 161 -16.64 -18.17 -0.60
N GLN A 162 -16.09 -17.26 0.20
CA GLN A 162 -15.31 -16.09 -0.27
C GLN A 162 -13.80 -16.37 -0.35
N ILE A 163 -13.36 -17.59 -0.04
CA ILE A 163 -11.99 -18.08 -0.17
C ILE A 163 -11.85 -18.83 -1.49
#